data_AF-A0A2P8NFJ8-F1
#
_entry.id   AF-A0A2P8NFJ8-F1
#
_cell.length_a   1.000
_cell.length_b   1.000
_cell.length_c   1.000
_cell.angle_alpha   90.00
_cell.angle_beta   90.00
_cell.angle_gamma   90.00
#
_symmetry.space_group_name_H-M   'P 1'
#
loop_
_entity.id
_entity.type
_entity.pdbx_description
1 polymer ?
#
loop_
_entity_poly.entity_id
_entity_poly.type
_entity_poly.pdbx_seq_one_letter_code
_entity_poly.pdbx_strand_id
1 'polypeptide(L)' 'MPRRKRHLKINSYDLQQIDQQIGLLRIATRRAQISLTPLREHYSALSELDRALHRALNLLNDRPANYREPHHAPMSQG' A
#
# COMPACT_ATOMS: atom_id res chain seq x y z
N MET A 1 1.09 -34.41 -16.45
CA MET A 1 0.91 -33.40 -15.39
C MET A 1 -0.06 -32.33 -15.87
N PRO A 2 -1.21 -32.12 -15.21
CA PRO A 2 -2.13 -31.06 -15.60
C PRO A 2 -1.49 -29.69 -15.33
N ARG A 3 -1.33 -28.87 -16.38
CA ARG A 3 -0.84 -27.50 -16.25
C ARG A 3 -1.94 -26.66 -15.58
N ARG A 4 -1.67 -26.10 -14.40
CA ARG A 4 -2.60 -25.15 -13.75
C ARG A 4 -2.88 -23.99 -14.72
N LYS A 5 -4.15 -23.72 -15.01
CA LYS A 5 -4.57 -22.56 -15.81
C LYS A 5 -4.20 -21.29 -15.03
N ARG A 6 -3.51 -20.35 -15.67
CA ARG A 6 -3.18 -19.06 -15.08
C ARG A 6 -4.42 -18.17 -15.16
N HIS A 7 -4.83 -17.59 -14.04
CA HIS A 7 -5.93 -16.62 -14.01
C HIS A 7 -5.42 -15.24 -14.45
N LEU A 8 -6.20 -14.55 -15.27
CA LEU A 8 -5.88 -13.19 -15.75
C LEU A 8 -6.03 -12.12 -14.67
N LYS A 9 -6.77 -12.41 -13.60
CA LYS A 9 -7.03 -11.53 -12.46
C LYS A 9 -6.74 -12.26 -11.17
N ILE A 10 -6.28 -11.51 -10.17
CA ILE A 10 -6.12 -11.98 -8.80
C ILE A 10 -7.52 -12.26 -8.23
N ASN A 11 -7.66 -13.36 -7.48
CA ASN A 11 -8.91 -13.68 -6.81
C ASN A 11 -9.24 -12.63 -5.75
N SER A 12 -10.51 -12.31 -5.55
CA SER A 12 -10.96 -11.30 -4.58
C SER A 12 -10.51 -11.61 -3.15
N TYR A 13 -10.47 -12.89 -2.77
CA TYR A 13 -9.96 -13.31 -1.47
C TYR A 13 -8.48 -12.97 -1.29
N ASP A 14 -7.64 -13.31 -2.28
CA ASP A 14 -6.21 -13.02 -2.24
C ASP A 14 -5.96 -11.51 -2.26
N LEU A 15 -6.75 -10.76 -3.04
CA LEU A 15 -6.70 -9.30 -3.09
C LEU A 15 -7.02 -8.69 -1.73
N GLN A 16 -8.08 -9.15 -1.06
CA GLN A 16 -8.46 -8.67 0.27
C GLN A 16 -7.36 -8.97 1.32
N GLN A 17 -6.75 -10.16 1.27
CA GLN A 17 -5.63 -10.50 2.14
C GLN A 17 -4.44 -9.58 1.90
N ILE A 18 -4.09 -9.34 0.63
CA ILE A 18 -2.99 -8.44 0.25
C ILE A 18 -3.26 -7.02 0.76
N ASP A 19 -4.46 -6.49 0.54
CA ASP A 19 -4.83 -5.14 0.98
C ASP A 19 -4.73 -4.98 2.51
N GLN A 20 -5.19 -5.97 3.27
CA GLN A 20 -5.07 -5.96 4.73
C GLN A 20 -3.60 -5.95 5.19
N GLN A 21 -2.76 -6.82 4.60
CA GLN A 21 -1.35 -6.90 4.96
C GLN A 21 -0.57 -5.65 4.57
N ILE A 22 -0.87 -5.07 3.40
CA ILE A 22 -0.29 -3.79 2.99
C ILE A 22 -0.68 -2.69 3.98
N GLY A 23 -1.95 -2.63 4.41
CA GLY A 23 -2.40 -1.67 5.41
C GLY A 23 -1.61 -1.76 6.72
N LEU A 24 -1.43 -2.97 7.26
CA LEU A 24 -0.66 -3.21 8.48
C LEU A 24 0.81 -2.83 8.30
N LEU A 25 1.42 -3.21 7.17
CA LEU A 25 2.81 -2.91 6.87
C LEU A 25 3.04 -1.38 6.79
N ARG A 26 2.14 -0.63 6.16
CA ARG A 26 2.24 0.84 6.08
C ARG A 26 2.16 1.51 7.45
N ILE A 27 1.34 0.99 8.36
CA ILE A 27 1.29 1.49 9.73
C ILE A 27 2.62 1.25 10.44
N ALA A 28 3.19 0.05 10.29
CA ALA A 28 4.47 -0.31 10.90
C ALA A 28 5.64 0.52 10.33
N THR A 29 5.72 0.69 9.00
CA THR A 29 6.76 1.49 8.36
C THR A 29 6.68 2.95 8.78
N ARG A 30 5.47 3.52 8.87
CA ARG A 30 5.28 4.91 9.33
C ARG A 30 5.66 5.09 10.79
N ARG A 31 5.35 4.13 11.67
CA ARG A 31 5.81 4.15 13.07
C ARG A 31 7.33 4.11 13.16
N ALA A 32 7.97 3.23 12.40
CA ALA A 32 9.44 3.15 12.34
C ALA A 32 10.06 4.46 11.81
N GLN A 33 9.49 5.07 10.76
CA GLN A 33 9.95 6.35 10.23
C GLN A 33 9.91 7.48 11.27
N ILE A 34 8.86 7.55 12.10
CA ILE A 34 8.74 8.58 13.14
C ILE A 34 9.86 8.44 14.18
N SER A 35 10.31 7.21 14.46
CA SER A 35 11.41 6.96 15.39
C SER A 35 12.81 7.17 14.81
N LEU A 36 12.91 7.38 13.49
CA LEU A 36 14.19 7.55 12.81
C LEU A 36 14.54 9.02 12.60
N THR A 37 15.84 9.33 12.65
CA THR A 37 16.33 10.61 12.18
C THR A 37 16.04 10.75 10.67
N PRO A 38 15.44 11.86 10.23
CA PRO A 38 15.20 12.11 8.80
C PRO A 38 16.48 12.08 7.97
N LEU A 39 16.34 11.83 6.67
CA LEU A 39 17.42 11.88 5.66
C LEU A 39 18.55 10.86 5.86
N ARG A 40 18.31 9.83 6.66
CA ARG A 40 19.17 8.64 6.75
C ARG A 40 18.70 7.56 5.79
N GLU A 41 19.59 6.64 5.43
CA GLU A 41 19.31 5.56 4.48
C GLU A 41 18.07 4.74 4.86
N HIS A 42 17.92 4.40 6.15
CA HIS A 42 16.72 3.69 6.64
C HIS A 42 15.43 4.50 6.47
N TYR A 43 15.48 5.82 6.67
CA TYR A 43 14.32 6.69 6.47
C TYR A 43 13.91 6.73 4.99
N SER A 44 14.90 6.88 4.10
CA SER A 44 14.68 6.87 2.65
C SER A 44 14.13 5.52 2.17
N ALA A 45 14.70 4.41 2.63
CA ALA A 45 14.26 3.06 2.28
C ALA A 45 12.79 2.81 2.71
N LEU A 46 12.42 3.21 3.92
CA LEU A 46 11.03 3.11 4.37
C LEU A 46 10.08 4.00 3.57
N SER A 47 10.56 5.18 3.13
CA SER A 47 9.78 6.11 2.31
C SER A 47 9.54 5.56 0.90
N GLU A 48 10.54 4.93 0.31
CA GLU A 48 10.42 4.24 -0.97
C GLU A 48 9.50 3.02 -0.88
N LEU A 49 9.61 2.25 0.20
CA LEU A 49 8.73 1.12 0.47
C LEU A 49 7.26 1.55 0.56
N ASP A 50 6.93 2.60 1.31
CA ASP A 50 5.55 3.10 1.41
C ASP A 50 4.99 3.53 0.04
N ARG A 51 5.80 4.22 -0.78
CA ARG A 51 5.42 4.62 -2.14
C ARG A 51 5.18 3.41 -3.06
N ALA A 52 6.05 2.40 -2.97
CA ALA A 52 5.91 1.18 -3.75
C ALA A 52 4.66 0.38 -3.36
N LEU A 53 4.38 0.27 -2.06
CA LEU A 53 3.17 -0.37 -1.54
C LEU A 53 1.90 0.36 -1.97
N HIS A 54 1.89 1.69 -1.91
CA HIS A 54 0.76 2.50 -2.37
C HIS A 54 0.51 2.30 -3.87
N ARG A 55 1.57 2.32 -4.67
CA ARG A 55 1.49 2.06 -6.12
C ARG A 55 0.95 0.65 -6.41
N ALA A 56 1.46 -0.36 -5.70
CA ALA A 56 1.01 -1.74 -5.86
C ALA A 56 -0.49 -1.86 -5.53
N LEU A 57 -0.93 -1.32 -4.40
CA LEU A 57 -2.33 -1.38 -3.99
C LEU A 57 -3.27 -0.71 -5.00
N ASN A 58 -2.86 0.43 -5.57
CA ASN A 58 -3.60 1.07 -6.65
C ASN A 58 -3.75 0.16 -7.88
N LEU A 59 -2.64 -0.39 -8.38
CA LEU A 59 -2.66 -1.24 -9.57
C LEU A 59 -3.46 -2.54 -9.35
N LEU A 60 -3.36 -3.12 -8.15
CA LEU A 60 -4.11 -4.31 -7.77
C LEU A 60 -5.62 -4.07 -7.70
N ASN A 61 -6.02 -2.83 -7.39
CA ASN A 61 -7.41 -2.39 -7.32
C ASN A 61 -7.90 -1.74 -8.63
N ASP A 62 -7.22 -1.95 -9.76
CA ASP A 62 -7.53 -1.36 -11.07
C ASP A 62 -7.58 0.20 -11.04
N ARG A 63 -6.88 0.83 -10.09
CA ARG A 63 -6.74 2.30 -9.97
C ARG A 63 -5.46 2.78 -10.66
N PRO A 64 -5.41 4.04 -11.14
CA PRO A 64 -4.16 4.62 -11.62
C PRO A 64 -3.06 4.53 -10.56
N ALA A 65 -1.83 4.20 -10.97
CA ALA A 65 -0.66 4.07 -10.09
C ALA A 65 -0.46 5.27 -9.13
N ASN A 66 -0.80 6.47 -9.61
CA ASN A 66 -0.65 7.72 -8.88
C ASN A 66 -1.94 8.17 -8.16
N TYR A 67 -2.97 7.33 -8.12
CA TYR A 67 -4.21 7.64 -7.43
C TYR A 67 -3.91 7.94 -5.96
N ARG A 68 -4.28 9.14 -5.52
CA ARG A 68 -4.29 9.54 -4.12
C ARG A 68 -5.74 9.59 -3.70
N GLU A 69 -6.07 8.85 -2.66
CA GLU A 69 -7.39 8.95 -2.05
C GLU A 69 -7.63 10.41 -1.64
N PRO A 70 -8.77 11.02 -2.01
CA PRO A 70 -9.09 12.36 -1.59
C PRO A 70 -8.99 12.41 -0.06
N HIS A 71 -8.16 13.30 0.47
CA HIS A 71 -8.18 13.57 1.90
C HIS A 71 -9.61 13.95 2.26
N HIS A 72 -10.32 13.05 2.94
CA HIS A 72 -11.55 13.40 3.62
C HIS A 72 -11.14 14.44 4.67
N ALA A 73 -11.25 15.72 4.32
CA ALA A 73 -11.21 16.78 5.30
C ALA A 73 -12.27 16.39 6.35
N PRO A 74 -11.93 16.43 7.66
CA PRO A 74 -12.98 16.30 8.67
C PRO A 74 -13.97 17.40 8.34
N MET A 75 -15.19 17.03 7.94
CA MET A 75 -16.24 18.02 7.83
C MET A 75 -16.32 18.68 9.20
N SER A 76 -16.01 19.97 9.21
CA SER A 76 -16.35 20.90 10.28
C SER A 76 -17.86 20.80 10.45
N GLN A 77 -18.30 19.87 11.30
CA GLN A 77 -19.63 19.88 11.90
C GLN A 77 -19.54 20.98 12.97
N GLY A 78 -20.00 22.17 12.60
CA GLY A 78 -20.28 23.27 13.53
C GLY A 78 -21.60 23.04 14.25
#